data_AF-A0A515KDW4-F1
#
_entry.id   AF-A0A515KDW4-F1
#
_cell.length_a   1.000
_cell.length_b   1.000
_cell.length_c   1.000
_cell.angle_alpha   90.00
_cell.angle_beta   90.00
_cell.angle_gamma   90.00
#
_symmetry.space_group_name_H-M   'P 1'
#
loop_
_entity.id
_entity.type
_entity.pdbx_description
1 polymer ?
#
loop_
_entity_poly.entity_id
_entity_poly.type
_entity_poly.pdbx_seq_one_letter_code
_entity_poly.pdbx_strand_id
1 'polypeptide(L)'
;MQRGGWKHSPEARSRIAESNKARWDDPAKRAAVSEATKARMADPAVRQRIKDGMLQASGISDDLRLIRSAWKAASPLARKRFLDDLFRPACDGGRDDR
;
A
#
# COMPACT_ATOMS: atom_id res chain seq x y z
N MET A 1 5.94 30.27 -8.90
CA MET A 1 6.69 29.45 -9.87
C MET A 1 5.82 28.27 -10.31
N GLN A 2 5.08 28.40 -11.42
CA GLN A 2 4.41 27.24 -12.03
C GLN A 2 5.46 26.36 -12.71
N ARG A 3 5.61 25.10 -12.27
CA ARG A 3 6.31 24.08 -13.07
C ARG A 3 5.39 23.70 -14.23
N GLY A 4 5.55 24.38 -15.37
CA GLY A 4 4.83 24.05 -16.59
C GLY A 4 5.22 22.65 -17.05
N GLY A 5 4.39 21.66 -16.72
CA GLY A 5 4.56 20.28 -17.19
C GLY A 5 4.36 20.25 -18.69
N TRP A 6 5.39 19.86 -19.44
CA TRP A 6 5.30 19.65 -20.88
C TRP A 6 4.29 18.53 -21.14
N LYS A 7 3.06 18.88 -21.52
CA LYS A 7 2.01 17.90 -21.83
C LYS A 7 2.33 17.31 -23.20
N HIS A 8 2.75 16.05 -23.25
CA HIS A 8 2.88 15.33 -24.51
C HIS A 8 1.59 15.44 -25.32
N SER A 9 1.70 15.84 -26.60
CA SER A 9 0.57 15.80 -27.54
C SER A 9 0.02 14.37 -27.65
N PRO A 10 -1.24 14.20 -28.09
CA PRO A 10 -1.81 12.88 -28.32
C PRO A 10 -0.93 12.00 -29.24
N GLU A 11 -0.36 12.55 -30.32
CA GLU A 11 0.52 11.77 -31.20
C GLU A 11 1.85 11.40 -30.54
N ALA A 12 2.40 12.27 -29.68
CA ALA A 12 3.59 11.93 -28.91
C ALA A 12 3.32 10.79 -27.92
N ARG A 13 2.15 10.79 -27.26
CA ARG A 13 1.73 9.69 -26.37
C ARG A 13 1.56 8.38 -27.13
N SER A 14 0.95 8.43 -28.32
CA SER A 14 0.76 7.26 -29.19
C SER A 14 2.11 6.66 -29.61
N ARG A 15 3.06 7.45 -30.10
CA ARG A 15 4.41 6.97 -30.44
C ARG A 15 5.15 6.35 -29.26
N ILE A 16 5.03 6.95 -28.07
CA ILE A 16 5.63 6.38 -26.85
C ILE A 16 4.99 5.03 -26.50
N ALA A 17 3.65 4.92 -26.61
CA ALA A 17 2.95 3.68 -26.32
C ALA A 17 3.33 2.56 -27.29
N GLU A 18 3.41 2.85 -28.60
CA GLU A 18 3.85 1.89 -29.62
C GLU A 18 5.28 1.43 -29.39
N SER A 19 6.20 2.36 -29.13
CA SER A 19 7.59 2.02 -28.80
C SER A 19 7.69 1.17 -27.53
N ASN A 20 6.89 1.48 -26.51
CA ASN A 20 6.84 0.70 -25.27
C ASN A 20 6.32 -0.72 -25.52
N LYS A 21 5.26 -0.86 -26.32
CA LYS A 21 4.69 -2.17 -26.68
C LYS A 21 5.72 -3.01 -27.44
N ALA A 22 6.36 -2.44 -28.46
CA ALA A 22 7.40 -3.12 -29.23
C ALA A 22 8.59 -3.54 -28.36
N ARG A 23 8.96 -2.75 -27.34
CA ARG A 23 10.00 -3.11 -26.36
C ARG A 23 9.62 -4.38 -25.58
N TRP A 24 8.34 -4.55 -25.26
CA TRP A 24 7.85 -5.67 -24.49
C TRP A 24 7.51 -6.90 -25.31
N ASP A 25 7.43 -6.80 -26.64
CA ASP A 25 7.22 -7.94 -27.54
C ASP A 25 8.48 -8.82 -27.65
N ASP A 26 9.67 -8.21 -27.52
CA ASP A 26 10.97 -8.89 -27.53
C ASP A 26 11.18 -9.77 -26.27
N PRO A 27 11.22 -11.12 -26.41
CA PRO A 27 11.38 -12.01 -25.28
C PRO A 27 12.71 -11.87 -24.55
N ALA A 28 13.81 -11.57 -25.27
CA ALA A 28 15.13 -11.43 -24.69
C ALA A 28 15.20 -10.18 -23.80
N LYS A 29 14.62 -9.06 -24.26
CA LYS A 29 14.51 -7.84 -23.43
C LYS A 29 13.62 -8.06 -22.21
N ARG A 30 12.51 -8.78 -22.36
CA ARG A 30 11.62 -9.11 -21.24
C ARG A 30 12.33 -9.95 -20.19
N ALA A 31 13.09 -10.96 -20.62
CA ALA A 31 13.90 -11.79 -19.72
C ALA A 31 14.97 -10.96 -18.99
N ALA A 32 15.70 -10.10 -19.69
CA ALA A 32 16.71 -9.23 -19.07
C ALA A 32 16.12 -8.31 -17.99
N VAL A 33 14.95 -7.71 -18.23
CA VAL A 33 14.27 -6.86 -17.23
C VAL A 33 13.79 -7.69 -16.04
N SER A 34 13.30 -8.91 -16.28
CA SER A 34 12.88 -9.83 -15.21
C SER A 34 14.05 -10.17 -14.29
N GLU A 35 15.19 -10.59 -14.86
CA GLU A 35 16.38 -10.93 -14.08
C GLU A 35 16.94 -9.72 -13.31
N ALA A 36 17.01 -8.54 -13.95
CA ALA A 36 17.40 -7.32 -13.27
C ALA A 36 16.45 -6.98 -12.10
N THR A 37 15.15 -7.20 -12.27
CA THR A 37 14.15 -6.98 -11.23
C THR A 37 14.33 -7.96 -10.08
N LYS A 38 14.54 -9.25 -10.37
CA LYS A 38 14.81 -10.28 -9.36
C LYS A 38 16.07 -9.96 -8.57
N ALA A 39 17.15 -9.58 -9.25
CA ALA A 39 18.40 -9.18 -8.62
C ALA A 39 18.20 -7.98 -7.68
N ARG A 40 17.48 -6.94 -8.10
CA ARG A 40 17.14 -5.79 -7.25
C ARG A 40 16.28 -6.18 -6.04
N MET A 41 15.36 -7.12 -6.21
CA MET A 41 14.47 -7.60 -5.14
C MET A 41 15.15 -8.57 -4.17
N ALA A 42 16.36 -9.04 -4.47
CA ALA A 42 17.16 -9.83 -3.54
C ALA A 42 17.68 -8.97 -2.37
N ASP A 43 17.80 -7.65 -2.57
CA ASP A 43 18.17 -6.72 -1.50
C ASP A 43 17.01 -6.55 -0.50
N PRO A 44 17.20 -6.92 0.79
CA PRO A 44 16.18 -6.76 1.81
C PRO A 44 15.79 -5.30 2.06
N ALA A 45 16.70 -4.33 1.89
CA ALA A 45 16.40 -2.92 2.05
C ALA A 45 15.43 -2.42 0.97
N VAL A 46 15.59 -2.90 -0.28
CA VAL A 46 14.65 -2.62 -1.38
C VAL A 46 13.27 -3.19 -1.06
N ARG A 47 13.19 -4.44 -0.62
CA ARG A 47 11.91 -5.07 -0.24
C ARG A 47 11.21 -4.29 0.87
N GLN A 48 11.95 -3.88 1.89
CA GLN A 48 11.39 -3.13 3.01
C GLN A 48 10.84 -1.78 2.56
N ARG A 49 11.58 -1.04 1.73
CA ARG A 49 11.12 0.24 1.17
C ARG A 49 9.82 0.10 0.37
N ILE A 50 9.68 -0.97 -0.42
CA ILE A 50 8.45 -1.22 -1.19
C ILE A 50 7.29 -1.53 -0.26
N LYS A 51 7.50 -2.38 0.75
CA LYS A 51 6.48 -2.69 1.77
C LYS A 51 6.02 -1.42 2.49
N ASP A 52 6.95 -0.56 2.88
CA ASP A 52 6.61 0.70 3.53
C ASP A 52 5.81 1.60 2.59
N GLY A 53 6.24 1.75 1.33
CA GLY A 53 5.49 2.50 0.32
C GLY A 53 4.07 1.97 0.09
N MET A 54 3.89 0.64 0.06
CA MET A 54 2.57 0.02 -0.06
C MET A 54 1.69 0.28 1.18
N LEU A 55 2.28 0.21 2.38
CA LEU A 55 1.58 0.48 3.63
C LEU A 55 1.14 1.96 3.72
N GLN A 56 1.97 2.88 3.24
CA GLN A 56 1.63 4.30 3.13
C GLN A 56 0.50 4.53 2.12
N ALA A 57 0.63 3.95 0.92
CA ALA A 57 -0.37 4.10 -0.14
C ALA A 57 -1.74 3.49 0.22
N SER A 58 -1.77 2.47 1.07
CA SER A 58 -3.03 1.86 1.52
C SER A 58 -3.78 2.70 2.55
N GLY A 59 -3.22 3.81 3.06
CA GLY A 59 -3.80 4.63 4.13
C GLY A 59 -3.80 3.94 5.50
N ILE A 60 -3.64 2.61 5.55
CA ILE A 60 -3.52 1.80 6.77
C ILE A 60 -2.39 2.32 7.67
N SER A 61 -1.30 2.82 7.09
CA SER A 61 -0.20 3.37 7.89
C SER A 61 -0.62 4.59 8.71
N ASP A 62 -1.49 5.42 8.17
CA ASP A 62 -1.91 6.67 8.82
C ASP A 62 -2.91 6.35 9.93
N ASP A 63 -3.88 5.48 9.67
CA ASP A 63 -4.82 5.00 10.67
C ASP A 63 -4.11 4.27 11.82
N LEU A 64 -3.18 3.36 11.52
CA LEU A 64 -2.41 2.67 12.56
C LEU A 64 -1.51 3.62 13.35
N ARG A 65 -0.97 4.68 12.71
CA ARG A 65 -0.17 5.71 13.39
C ARG A 65 -1.05 6.51 14.35
N LEU A 66 -2.25 6.90 13.91
CA LEU A 66 -3.24 7.59 14.73
C LEU A 66 -3.65 6.72 15.92
N ILE A 67 -4.05 5.47 15.68
CA ILE A 67 -4.43 4.52 16.74
C ILE A 67 -3.28 4.31 17.73
N ARG A 68 -2.04 4.12 17.26
CA ARG A 68 -0.87 3.98 18.15
C ARG A 68 -0.60 5.23 18.98
N SER A 69 -0.79 6.41 18.39
CA SER A 69 -0.62 7.69 19.11
C SER A 69 -1.70 7.87 20.18
N ALA A 70 -2.97 7.61 19.85
CA ALA A 70 -4.09 7.66 20.77
C ALA A 70 -3.92 6.64 21.90
N TRP A 71 -3.49 5.41 21.58
CA TRP A 71 -3.19 4.38 22.57
C TRP A 71 -2.10 4.84 23.54
N LYS A 72 -0.98 5.40 23.05
CA LYS A 72 0.10 5.90 23.91
C LYS A 72 -0.32 7.08 24.79
N ALA A 73 -1.23 7.94 24.32
CA ALA A 73 -1.77 9.06 25.10
C ALA A 73 -2.83 8.62 26.13
N ALA A 74 -3.55 7.53 25.86
CA ALA A 74 -4.62 7.04 26.74
C ALA A 74 -4.08 6.60 28.11
N SER A 75 -4.85 6.86 29.17
CA SER A 75 -4.54 6.38 30.52
C SER A 75 -4.61 4.84 30.59
N PRO A 76 -3.91 4.21 31.55
CA PRO A 76 -3.99 2.75 31.72
C PRO A 76 -5.43 2.23 31.89
N LEU A 77 -6.30 2.99 32.57
CA LEU A 77 -7.71 2.62 32.76
C LEU A 77 -8.49 2.67 31.44
N ALA A 78 -8.28 3.70 30.61
CA ALA A 78 -8.93 3.82 29.31
C ALA A 78 -8.51 2.68 28.37
N ARG A 79 -7.22 2.32 28.37
CA ARG A 79 -6.71 1.16 27.63
C ARG A 79 -7.35 -0.15 28.09
N LYS A 80 -7.44 -0.37 29.40
CA LYS A 80 -8.06 -1.56 29.98
C LYS A 80 -9.53 -1.66 29.54
N ARG A 81 -10.30 -0.60 29.73
CA ARG A 81 -11.73 -0.57 29.37
C ARG A 81 -11.96 -0.79 27.87
N PHE A 82 -11.12 -0.20 27.02
CA PHE A 82 -11.18 -0.44 25.58
C PHE A 82 -10.96 -1.91 25.21
N LEU A 83 -9.99 -2.60 25.85
CA LEU A 83 -9.77 -4.03 25.62
C LEU A 83 -10.95 -4.87 26.15
N ASP A 84 -11.46 -4.53 27.32
CA ASP A 84 -12.63 -5.20 27.91
C ASP A 84 -13.87 -5.06 27.00
N ASP A 85 -14.05 -3.91 26.35
CA ASP A 85 -15.13 -3.67 25.38
C ASP A 85 -14.89 -4.42 24.05
N LEU A 86 -13.65 -4.45 23.54
CA LEU A 86 -13.29 -5.10 22.27
C LEU A 86 -13.44 -6.63 22.33
N PHE A 87 -13.09 -7.22 23.47
CA PHE A 87 -13.21 -8.66 23.72
C PHE A 87 -14.49 -9.02 24.47
N ARG A 88 -15.42 -8.07 24.64
CA ARG A 88 -16.72 -8.37 25.25
C ARG A 88 -17.40 -9.45 24.39
N PRO A 89 -17.74 -10.61 24.97
CA PRO A 89 -18.53 -11.59 24.24
C PRO A 89 -19.86 -10.95 23.84
N ALA A 90 -20.26 -11.13 22.59
CA ALA A 90 -21.59 -10.76 22.14
C ALA A 90 -22.60 -11.76 22.76
N CYS A 91 -22.97 -11.53 24.02
CA CYS A 91 -24.12 -12.17 24.67
C CYS A 91 -25.34 -11.26 24.44
N ASP A 92 -26.51 -11.65 23.94
CA ASP A 92 -27.02 -12.93 23.44
C ASP A 92 -28.07 -12.61 22.35
N GLY A 93 -27.96 -13.26 21.19
CA GLY A 93 -29.08 -13.39 20.26
C GLY A 93 -30.05 -14.44 20.81
N GLY A 94 -30.76 -14.07 21.88
CA GLY A 94 -31.87 -14.86 22.42
C GLY A 94 -32.96 -14.93 21.37
N ARG A 95 -33.14 -16.13 20.79
CA ARG A 95 -34.41 -16.58 20.24
C ARG A 95 -35.51 -16.22 21.24
N ASP A 96 -36.49 -15.45 20.79
CA ASP A 96 -37.80 -15.40 21.43
C ASP A 96 -38.80 -15.82 20.34
N ASP A 97 -39.03 -17.13 20.34
CA ASP A 97 -40.12 -17.82 19.69
C ASP A 97 -41.43 -17.42 20.39
N ARG A 98 -42.18 -16.52 19.74
CA ARG A 98 -43.62 -16.38 19.96
C ARG A 98 -44.35 -15.94 18.69
#